data_AF-A0AAD3CIY3-F1
#
_entry.id   AF-A0AAD3CIY3-F1
#
_cell.length_a   1.000
_cell.length_b   1.000
_cell.length_c   1.000
_cell.angle_alpha   90.00
_cell.angle_beta   90.00
_cell.angle_gamma   90.00
#
_symmetry.space_group_name_H-M   'P 1'
#
loop_
_entity.id
_entity.type
_entity.pdbx_description
1 polymer ?
#
loop_
_entity_poly.entity_id
_entity_poly.type
_entity_poly.pdbx_seq_one_letter_code
_entity_poly.pdbx_strand_id
1 'polypeptide(L)'
;MTSLTQEILDLEMQLKCIREDIIGDWKDEKCLKDIMKTVQSTKKQLVDAFGQSLHALAESEPKTSTVESVVKNFPDAMKIENEKKRLPIQACLWYTSNHALKYIPLLAREGFKYNVGGEGKRGGLLTSDPSWDNARLNTLQLAAIMNGDGNLSKDFDEGIVKVLETLKKDGLLKKGDVTEYNLIRESAWKGCHMRFKFLLQLDPESVSGFLLDGKMFMYYLVNNRKLCHFKAILKVTLELYPEQAGYLFQKNLSRQQTAVERAIRKYGEKETMTALHEIISPSKRFPILHHALVHAPKTQTLFMQWFPWAYNLRDHNNRSLIQAILAAGATVLHKNAHVFASMSDEQICEKDPITTLYPFAAIASGEDGDLEKSFYLLRRQPGVLDRSQPRIAEQVTKTDGKKKRKRGGKKKRKRNESN
;
A
#
# COMPACT_ATOMS: atom_id res chain seq x y z
N MET A 1 9.62 47.85 2.79
CA MET A 1 10.54 46.82 3.31
C MET A 1 11.80 47.41 3.94
N THR A 2 12.39 48.47 3.39
CA THR A 2 13.55 49.17 3.97
C THR A 2 13.34 49.66 5.42
N SER A 3 12.12 50.07 5.80
CA SER A 3 11.79 50.47 7.18
C SER A 3 11.98 49.33 8.20
N LEU A 4 11.40 48.16 7.93
CA LEU A 4 11.43 47.03 8.88
C LEU A 4 12.86 46.47 9.06
N THR A 5 13.65 46.42 7.99
CA THR A 5 15.05 46.00 8.09
C THR A 5 15.85 46.96 8.96
N GLN A 6 15.64 48.27 8.82
CA GLN A 6 16.28 49.26 9.68
C GLN A 6 15.84 49.11 11.14
N GLU A 7 14.53 48.96 11.39
CA GLU A 7 14.00 48.74 12.74
C GLU A 7 14.59 47.48 13.41
N ILE A 8 14.79 46.40 12.64
CA ILE A 8 15.44 45.17 13.15
C ILE A 8 16.91 45.44 13.49
N LEU A 9 17.66 46.13 12.63
CA LEU A 9 19.06 46.45 12.87
C LEU A 9 19.23 47.37 14.09
N ASP A 10 18.34 48.36 14.23
CA ASP A 10 18.34 49.26 15.38
C ASP A 10 18.05 48.49 16.67
N LEU A 11 17.08 47.55 16.65
CA LEU A 11 16.78 46.67 17.77
C LEU A 11 17.95 45.74 18.12
N GLU A 12 18.63 45.16 17.13
CA GLU A 12 19.81 44.32 17.33
C GLU A 12 20.94 45.11 17.99
N MET A 13 21.21 46.33 17.53
CA MET A 13 22.17 47.24 18.16
C MET A 13 21.80 47.56 19.61
N GLN A 14 20.54 47.90 19.88
CA GLN A 14 20.07 48.21 21.23
C GLN A 14 20.19 47.00 22.16
N LEU A 15 19.81 45.80 21.69
CA LEU A 15 19.93 44.56 22.46
C LEU A 15 21.40 44.20 22.73
N LYS A 16 22.30 44.48 21.79
CA LYS A 16 23.75 44.29 21.97
C LYS A 16 24.29 45.20 23.08
N CYS A 17 23.98 46.50 23.04
CA CYS A 17 24.36 47.45 24.11
C CYS A 17 23.81 47.02 25.48
N ILE A 18 22.55 46.57 25.56
CA ILE A 18 21.98 46.06 26.82
C ILE A 18 22.78 44.85 27.32
N ARG A 19 23.16 43.94 26.43
CA ARG A 19 23.89 42.72 26.82
C ARG A 19 25.31 43.00 27.29
N GLU A 20 26.05 43.86 26.59
CA GLU A 20 27.48 44.10 26.81
C GLU A 20 27.72 45.14 27.92
N ASP A 21 26.96 46.23 27.92
CA ASP A 21 27.26 47.40 28.76
C ASP A 21 26.40 47.46 30.03
N ILE A 22 25.19 46.90 29.98
CA ILE A 22 24.22 47.02 31.08
C ILE A 22 24.24 45.79 31.98
N ILE A 23 24.08 44.58 31.45
CA ILE A 23 23.92 43.38 32.29
C ILE A 23 25.17 43.09 33.16
N GLY A 24 26.37 43.52 32.76
CA GLY A 24 27.60 43.31 33.52
C GLY A 24 27.69 44.10 34.82
N ASP A 25 27.27 45.37 34.81
CA ASP A 25 27.49 46.32 35.91
C ASP A 25 26.20 46.75 36.64
N TRP A 26 25.03 46.42 36.08
CA TRP A 26 23.74 46.89 36.60
C TRP A 26 23.22 46.02 37.75
N LYS A 27 23.10 46.60 38.95
CA LYS A 27 22.71 45.88 40.19
C LYS A 27 21.21 45.92 40.52
N ASP A 28 20.40 46.69 39.78
CA ASP A 28 18.95 46.74 39.99
C ASP A 28 18.25 45.49 39.42
N GLU A 29 18.02 44.53 40.30
CA GLU A 29 17.36 43.26 39.99
C GLU A 29 15.93 43.45 39.44
N LYS A 30 15.22 44.52 39.86
CA LYS A 30 13.87 44.80 39.38
C LYS A 30 13.89 45.21 37.91
N CYS A 31 14.80 46.12 37.54
CA CYS A 31 14.99 46.54 36.15
C CYS A 31 15.34 45.35 35.25
N LEU A 32 16.27 44.48 35.67
CA LEU A 32 16.64 43.27 34.92
C LEU A 32 15.45 42.31 34.72
N LYS A 33 14.62 42.11 35.75
CA LYS A 33 13.39 41.31 35.65
C LYS A 33 12.39 41.91 34.65
N ASP A 34 12.22 43.24 34.64
CA ASP A 34 11.31 43.92 33.72
C ASP A 34 11.80 43.84 32.26
N ILE A 35 13.11 43.95 32.03
CA ILE A 35 13.74 43.74 30.71
C ILE A 35 13.54 42.29 30.24
N MET A 36 13.83 41.31 31.10
CA MET A 36 13.62 39.90 30.78
C MET A 36 12.16 39.61 30.40
N LYS A 37 11.20 40.15 31.16
CA LYS A 37 9.76 40.03 30.87
C LYS A 37 9.42 40.63 29.51
N THR A 38 9.97 41.79 29.17
CA THR A 38 9.77 42.45 27.87
C THR A 38 10.32 41.60 26.72
N VAL A 39 11.57 41.13 26.84
CA VAL A 39 12.20 40.26 25.82
C VAL A 39 11.41 38.96 25.61
N GLN A 40 10.95 38.33 26.70
CA GLN A 40 10.11 37.13 26.62
C GLN A 40 8.77 37.40 25.93
N SER A 41 8.13 38.54 26.23
CA SER A 41 6.90 38.97 25.59
C SER A 41 7.10 39.19 24.08
N THR A 42 8.16 39.91 23.69
CA THR A 42 8.49 40.14 22.29
C THR A 42 8.80 38.84 21.55
N LYS A 43 9.58 37.94 22.16
CA LYS A 43 9.85 36.62 21.59
C LYS A 43 8.56 35.84 21.34
N LYS A 44 7.63 35.85 22.29
CA LYS A 44 6.32 35.18 22.13
C LYS A 44 5.53 35.78 20.97
N GLN A 45 5.45 37.11 20.88
CA GLN A 45 4.78 37.79 19.77
C GLN A 45 5.38 37.45 18.40
N LEU A 46 6.71 37.37 18.30
CA LEU A 46 7.39 36.93 17.08
C LEU A 46 7.06 35.47 16.73
N VAL A 47 7.07 34.58 17.72
CA VAL A 47 6.67 33.17 17.52
C VAL A 47 5.23 33.07 17.02
N ASP A 48 4.31 33.83 17.61
CA ASP A 48 2.91 33.86 17.18
C ASP A 48 2.77 34.41 15.75
N ALA A 49 3.44 35.51 15.42
CA ALA A 49 3.42 36.13 14.11
C ALA A 49 4.03 35.24 13.00
N PHE A 50 5.17 34.59 13.28
CA PHE A 50 5.75 33.61 12.37
C PHE A 50 4.87 32.37 12.26
N GLY A 51 4.23 31.94 13.34
CA GLY A 51 3.26 30.84 13.32
C GLY A 51 2.12 31.14 12.35
N GLN A 52 1.52 32.32 12.43
CA GLN A 52 0.48 32.76 11.48
C GLN A 52 1.02 32.85 10.05
N SER A 53 2.24 33.35 9.86
CA SER A 53 2.88 33.42 8.53
C SER A 53 3.11 32.02 7.94
N LEU A 54 3.45 31.03 8.76
CA LEU A 54 3.61 29.63 8.32
C LEU A 54 2.28 29.00 7.90
N HIS A 55 1.15 29.44 8.46
CA HIS A 55 -0.17 29.04 7.96
C HIS A 55 -0.48 29.64 6.59
N ALA A 56 0.01 30.84 6.29
CA ALA A 56 -0.22 31.55 5.04
C ALA A 56 0.80 31.24 3.92
N LEU A 57 1.54 30.12 4.01
CA LEU A 57 2.58 29.77 3.03
C LEU A 57 2.06 29.57 1.60
N ALA A 58 0.80 29.17 1.45
CA ALA A 58 0.17 28.99 0.14
C ALA A 58 -0.10 30.32 -0.57
N GLU A 59 -0.29 31.41 0.18
CA GLU A 59 -0.64 32.73 -0.33
C GLU A 59 0.61 33.62 -0.48
N SER A 60 1.51 33.54 0.49
CA SER A 60 2.73 34.38 0.55
C SER A 60 3.89 33.83 -0.28
N GLU A 61 3.91 32.52 -0.55
CA GLU A 61 4.91 31.80 -1.34
C GLU A 61 6.39 32.20 -1.10
N PRO A 62 6.86 32.32 0.16
CA PRO A 62 8.22 32.73 0.44
C PRO A 62 9.25 31.73 -0.12
N LYS A 63 10.49 32.17 -0.31
CA LYS A 63 11.58 31.24 -0.67
C LYS A 63 11.72 30.16 0.40
N THR A 64 11.97 28.91 0.01
CA THR A 64 12.12 27.79 0.95
C THR A 64 13.23 28.03 1.98
N SER A 65 14.32 28.70 1.60
CA SER A 65 15.40 29.09 2.51
C SER A 65 14.96 30.10 3.58
N THR A 66 14.00 30.98 3.26
CA THR A 66 13.41 31.91 4.22
C THR A 66 12.57 31.14 5.24
N VAL A 67 11.71 30.22 4.79
CA VAL A 67 10.92 29.35 5.69
C VAL A 67 11.81 28.51 6.58
N GLU A 68 12.87 27.92 6.01
CA GLU A 68 13.86 27.14 6.76
C GLU A 68 14.55 27.99 7.84
N SER A 69 14.91 29.22 7.51
CA SER A 69 15.52 30.16 8.47
C SER A 69 14.56 30.51 9.60
N VAL A 70 13.29 30.80 9.29
CA VAL A 70 12.26 31.08 10.30
C VAL A 70 12.09 29.87 11.23
N VAL A 71 11.95 28.68 10.66
CA VAL A 71 11.72 27.44 11.42
C VAL A 71 12.92 27.08 12.30
N LYS A 72 14.16 27.30 11.85
CA LYS A 72 15.37 27.05 12.65
C LYS A 72 15.51 28.03 13.82
N ASN A 73 15.16 29.30 13.61
CA ASN A 73 15.31 30.34 14.64
C ASN A 73 14.10 30.41 15.59
N PHE A 74 12.91 30.03 15.13
CA PHE A 74 11.65 30.07 15.87
C PHE A 74 10.90 28.74 15.76
N PRO A 75 11.47 27.62 16.25
CA PRO A 75 10.86 26.30 16.09
C PRO A 75 9.47 26.17 16.72
N ASP A 76 9.20 26.93 17.80
CA ASP A 76 7.89 26.96 18.45
C ASP A 76 6.80 27.56 17.55
N ALA A 77 7.15 28.33 16.52
CA ALA A 77 6.18 28.86 15.55
C ALA A 77 5.46 27.72 14.81
N MET A 78 6.10 26.57 14.63
CA MET A 78 5.48 25.39 14.02
C MET A 78 4.43 24.71 14.92
N LYS A 79 4.41 25.02 16.21
CA LYS A 79 3.43 24.50 17.18
C LYS A 79 2.20 25.40 17.30
N ILE A 80 2.24 26.60 16.71
CA ILE A 80 1.13 27.53 16.72
C ILE A 80 0.02 26.96 15.85
N GLU A 81 -1.11 26.67 16.49
CA GLU A 81 -2.32 26.25 15.81
C GLU A 81 -3.06 27.47 15.24
N ASN A 82 -3.66 27.32 14.06
CA ASN A 82 -4.56 28.35 13.54
C ASN A 82 -5.96 28.29 14.17
N GLU A 83 -6.87 29.14 13.70
CA GLU A 83 -8.27 29.17 14.16
C GLU A 83 -9.00 27.82 14.01
N LYS A 84 -8.58 26.98 13.05
CA LYS A 84 -9.11 25.62 12.84
C LYS A 84 -8.37 24.56 13.64
N LYS A 85 -7.51 24.95 14.59
CA LYS A 85 -6.67 24.07 15.42
C LYS A 85 -5.62 23.25 14.64
N ARG A 86 -5.29 23.67 13.41
CA ARG A 86 -4.34 22.96 12.56
C ARG A 86 -2.93 23.45 12.81
N LEU A 87 -1.95 22.56 12.69
CA LEU A 87 -0.53 22.90 12.59
C LEU A 87 -0.20 23.42 11.18
N PRO A 88 0.89 24.19 10.99
CA PRO A 88 1.25 24.74 9.68
C PRO A 88 1.40 23.68 8.58
N ILE A 89 1.97 22.51 8.90
CA ILE A 89 2.10 21.39 7.95
C ILE A 89 0.75 20.86 7.48
N GLN A 90 -0.26 20.84 8.36
CA GLN A 90 -1.63 20.45 8.00
C GLN A 90 -2.27 21.53 7.13
N ALA A 91 -2.08 22.80 7.46
CA ALA A 91 -2.57 23.91 6.66
C ALA A 91 -2.05 23.84 5.21
N CYS A 92 -0.76 23.55 5.00
CA CYS A 92 -0.18 23.38 3.65
C CYS A 92 -0.91 22.34 2.77
N LEU A 93 -1.46 21.27 3.35
CA LEU A 93 -2.22 20.25 2.59
C LEU A 93 -3.63 20.69 2.22
N TRP A 94 -4.23 21.55 3.05
CA TRP A 94 -5.59 22.05 2.84
C TRP A 94 -5.67 23.13 1.76
N TYR A 95 -4.55 23.82 1.51
CA TYR A 95 -4.46 24.67 0.33
C TYR A 95 -4.29 23.76 -0.89
N THR A 96 -5.27 23.77 -1.78
CA THR A 96 -5.25 23.01 -3.04
C THR A 96 -4.24 23.54 -4.07
N SER A 97 -3.34 24.43 -3.63
CA SER A 97 -2.30 25.05 -4.41
C SER A 97 -1.03 24.21 -4.38
N ASN A 98 -0.47 23.90 -5.55
CA ASN A 98 0.82 23.20 -5.68
C ASN A 98 1.96 23.93 -4.99
N HIS A 99 1.84 25.24 -4.79
CA HIS A 99 2.89 26.10 -4.24
C HIS A 99 3.19 25.77 -2.78
N ALA A 100 2.20 25.36 -2.00
CA ALA A 100 2.36 25.02 -0.59
C ALA A 100 3.03 23.65 -0.37
N LEU A 101 2.89 22.73 -1.33
CA LEU A 101 3.36 21.34 -1.19
C LEU A 101 4.88 21.26 -0.99
N LYS A 102 5.63 22.18 -1.58
CA LYS A 102 7.11 22.23 -1.47
C LYS A 102 7.61 22.46 -0.04
N TYR A 103 6.77 23.00 0.85
CA TYR A 103 7.14 23.24 2.25
C TYR A 103 6.88 22.04 3.16
N ILE A 104 6.04 21.07 2.75
CA ILE A 104 5.67 19.94 3.61
C ILE A 104 6.89 19.11 4.05
N PRO A 105 7.81 18.68 3.15
CA PRO A 105 8.99 17.93 3.57
C PRO A 105 9.90 18.74 4.51
N LEU A 106 10.05 20.04 4.27
CA LEU A 106 10.82 20.95 5.13
C LEU A 106 10.21 21.01 6.54
N LEU A 107 8.92 21.30 6.64
CA LEU A 107 8.20 21.42 7.91
C LEU A 107 8.21 20.10 8.68
N ALA A 108 8.05 18.96 8.00
CA ALA A 108 8.10 17.64 8.64
C ALA A 108 9.50 17.36 9.20
N ARG A 109 10.55 17.61 8.42
CA ARG A 109 11.94 17.34 8.81
C ARG A 109 12.40 18.21 9.95
N GLU A 110 12.18 19.52 9.88
CA GLU A 110 12.53 20.41 10.98
C GLU A 110 11.61 20.19 12.18
N GLY A 111 10.30 20.04 11.95
CA GLY A 111 9.34 19.73 13.01
C GLY A 111 9.70 18.46 13.78
N PHE A 112 10.26 17.44 13.12
CA PHE A 112 10.71 16.22 13.78
C PHE A 112 11.84 16.49 14.78
N LYS A 113 12.82 17.35 14.42
CA LYS A 113 13.91 17.74 15.32
C LYS A 113 13.42 18.46 16.58
N TYR A 114 12.36 19.25 16.45
CA TYR A 114 11.81 20.07 17.53
C TYR A 114 10.55 19.46 18.18
N ASN A 115 10.29 18.17 17.94
CA ASN A 115 9.15 17.43 18.50
C ASN A 115 7.78 18.10 18.27
N VAL A 116 7.59 18.69 17.09
CA VAL A 116 6.31 19.30 16.70
C VAL A 116 5.24 18.21 16.59
N GLY A 117 4.08 18.46 17.20
CA GLY A 117 3.00 17.49 17.35
C GLY A 117 3.15 16.56 18.56
N GLY A 118 4.31 16.53 19.21
CA GLY A 118 4.59 15.66 20.35
C GLY A 118 5.33 14.37 19.97
N GLU A 119 5.66 13.58 20.99
CA GLU A 119 6.52 12.41 20.85
C GLU A 119 5.94 11.40 19.86
N GLY A 120 6.82 10.88 18.99
CA GLY A 120 6.43 9.94 17.94
C GLY A 120 5.60 10.55 16.81
N LYS A 121 5.24 11.85 16.84
CA LYS A 121 4.38 12.45 15.80
C LYS A 121 5.08 12.88 14.51
N ARG A 122 6.40 12.68 14.44
CA ARG A 122 7.22 12.92 13.24
C ARG A 122 7.04 14.32 12.64
N GLY A 123 7.15 15.34 13.50
CA GLY A 123 7.03 16.74 13.06
C GLY A 123 5.63 17.12 12.59
N GLY A 124 4.60 16.57 13.23
CA GLY A 124 3.20 16.80 12.87
C GLY A 124 2.64 15.88 11.79
N LEU A 125 3.45 15.02 11.16
CA LEU A 125 2.99 14.08 10.13
C LEU A 125 1.94 13.08 10.63
N LEU A 126 2.05 12.67 11.90
CA LEU A 126 1.11 11.75 12.54
C LEU A 126 0.15 12.45 13.52
N THR A 127 0.11 13.78 13.49
CA THR A 127 -0.86 14.54 14.26
C THR A 127 -2.20 14.51 13.53
N SER A 128 -3.26 14.17 14.28
CA SER A 128 -4.63 14.20 13.78
C SER A 128 -5.03 15.61 13.36
N ASP A 129 -5.69 15.72 12.22
CA ASP A 129 -6.33 16.94 11.78
C ASP A 129 -7.66 17.11 12.53
N PRO A 130 -7.89 18.28 13.15
CA PRO A 130 -9.08 18.55 13.96
C PRO A 130 -10.34 18.79 13.14
N SER A 131 -10.24 19.07 11.84
CA SER A 131 -11.39 19.49 11.02
C SER A 131 -12.19 18.35 10.41
N TRP A 132 -11.81 17.10 10.67
CA TRP A 132 -12.48 15.94 10.10
C TRP A 132 -13.33 15.24 11.16
N ASP A 133 -14.60 15.66 11.25
CA ASP A 133 -15.52 15.35 12.36
C ASP A 133 -15.73 13.84 12.64
N ASN A 134 -15.53 12.98 11.65
CA ASN A 134 -15.88 11.54 11.77
C ASN A 134 -14.67 10.59 11.74
N ALA A 135 -13.50 11.06 11.35
CA ALA A 135 -12.29 10.25 11.27
C ALA A 135 -11.12 11.20 11.42
N ARG A 136 -10.53 11.27 12.61
CA ARG A 136 -9.37 12.12 12.93
C ARG A 136 -8.13 11.69 12.14
N LEU A 137 -8.13 11.95 10.83
CA LEU A 137 -7.07 11.59 9.90
C LEU A 137 -5.80 12.34 10.29
N ASN A 138 -4.67 11.65 10.28
CA ASN A 138 -3.40 12.34 10.45
C ASN A 138 -2.94 13.02 9.14
N THR A 139 -1.92 13.89 9.24
CA THR A 139 -1.36 14.61 8.09
C THR A 139 -0.90 13.69 6.95
N LEU A 140 -0.36 12.50 7.22
CA LEU A 140 -0.02 11.52 6.16
C LEU A 140 -1.27 10.96 5.47
N GLN A 141 -2.32 10.62 6.24
CA GLN A 141 -3.60 10.18 5.69
C GLN A 141 -4.26 11.29 4.87
N LEU A 142 -4.17 12.55 5.34
CA LEU A 142 -4.59 13.72 4.57
C LEU A 142 -3.84 13.80 3.25
N ALA A 143 -2.51 13.69 3.23
CA ALA A 143 -1.75 13.69 1.98
C ALA A 143 -2.23 12.58 1.02
N ALA A 144 -2.59 11.41 1.55
CA ALA A 144 -3.11 10.31 0.74
C ALA A 144 -4.52 10.57 0.16
N ILE A 145 -5.44 11.18 0.93
CA ILE A 145 -6.86 11.38 0.51
C ILE A 145 -7.16 12.74 -0.12
N MET A 146 -6.40 13.78 0.20
CA MET A 146 -6.79 15.16 -0.06
C MET A 146 -7.21 15.34 -1.52
N ASN A 147 -8.40 15.93 -1.68
CA ASN A 147 -9.05 16.23 -2.95
C ASN A 147 -9.45 15.01 -3.79
N GLY A 148 -9.92 13.96 -3.11
CA GLY A 148 -10.42 12.73 -3.72
C GLY A 148 -11.68 12.87 -4.59
N ASP A 149 -12.39 14.00 -4.53
CA ASP A 149 -13.63 14.26 -5.27
C ASP A 149 -13.40 14.53 -6.77
N GLY A 150 -12.15 14.77 -7.18
CA GLY A 150 -11.73 14.68 -8.58
C GLY A 150 -11.76 15.99 -9.37
N ASN A 151 -11.76 17.14 -8.69
CA ASN A 151 -11.68 18.46 -9.33
C ASN A 151 -10.25 19.01 -9.48
N LEU A 152 -9.22 18.29 -9.03
CA LEU A 152 -7.83 18.77 -9.13
C LEU A 152 -7.07 18.27 -10.35
N SER A 153 -6.09 19.09 -10.73
CA SER A 153 -5.17 18.80 -11.82
C SER A 153 -4.27 17.61 -11.48
N LYS A 154 -3.85 16.91 -12.53
CA LYS A 154 -2.82 15.88 -12.47
C LYS A 154 -1.56 16.38 -11.75
N ASP A 155 -1.22 17.66 -11.91
CA ASP A 155 -0.04 18.29 -11.31
C ASP A 155 -0.08 18.29 -9.78
N PHE A 156 -1.27 18.39 -9.18
CA PHE A 156 -1.39 18.31 -7.71
C PHE A 156 -1.10 16.91 -7.18
N ASP A 157 -1.67 15.88 -7.82
CA ASP A 157 -1.40 14.48 -7.46
C ASP A 157 0.10 14.16 -7.64
N GLU A 158 0.74 14.69 -8.69
CA GLU A 158 2.19 14.57 -8.90
C GLU A 158 2.99 15.31 -7.82
N GLY A 159 2.55 16.52 -7.45
CA GLY A 159 3.14 17.31 -6.38
C GLY A 159 3.13 16.55 -5.04
N ILE A 160 2.01 15.89 -4.69
CA ILE A 160 1.96 15.07 -3.48
C ILE A 160 2.87 13.85 -3.60
N VAL A 161 2.96 13.18 -4.76
CA VAL A 161 3.91 12.07 -4.93
C VAL A 161 5.34 12.52 -4.67
N LYS A 162 5.76 13.68 -5.19
CA LYS A 162 7.10 14.27 -4.90
C LYS A 162 7.29 14.54 -3.40
N VAL A 163 6.26 14.99 -2.71
CA VAL A 163 6.28 15.14 -1.24
C VAL A 163 6.49 13.78 -0.57
N LEU A 164 5.70 12.76 -0.91
CA LEU A 164 5.80 11.41 -0.32
C LEU A 164 7.17 10.76 -0.61
N GLU A 165 7.72 10.95 -1.82
CA GLU A 165 9.07 10.50 -2.18
C GLU A 165 10.15 11.17 -1.33
N THR A 166 10.04 12.49 -1.12
CA THR A 166 10.97 13.25 -0.28
C THR A 166 10.87 12.81 1.18
N LEU A 167 9.65 12.63 1.70
CA LEU A 167 9.42 12.11 3.05
C LEU A 167 9.98 10.69 3.22
N LYS A 168 9.88 9.83 2.20
CA LYS A 168 10.50 8.50 2.20
C LYS A 168 12.02 8.60 2.22
N LYS A 169 12.61 9.46 1.40
CA LYS A 169 14.06 9.69 1.35
C LYS A 169 14.61 10.19 2.69
N ASP A 170 13.86 11.07 3.37
CA ASP A 170 14.23 11.62 4.67
C ASP A 170 13.93 10.65 5.84
N GLY A 171 13.44 9.43 5.57
CA GLY A 171 13.12 8.42 6.59
C GLY A 171 11.86 8.74 7.42
N LEU A 172 11.08 9.72 7.01
CA LEU A 172 9.86 10.18 7.68
C LEU A 172 8.61 9.41 7.22
N LEU A 173 8.60 8.87 6.01
CA LEU A 173 7.61 7.90 5.52
C LEU A 173 8.26 6.51 5.39
N LYS A 174 7.66 5.51 6.01
CA LYS A 174 8.14 4.13 6.09
C LYS A 174 7.15 3.18 5.42
N LYS A 175 7.62 2.00 5.00
CA LYS A 175 6.75 0.92 4.49
C LYS A 175 5.59 0.63 5.46
N GLY A 176 5.91 0.45 6.75
CA GLY A 176 4.91 0.14 7.79
C GLY A 176 3.78 1.16 7.92
N ASP A 177 4.03 2.43 7.58
CA ASP A 177 3.02 3.49 7.65
C ASP A 177 1.89 3.27 6.65
N VAL A 178 2.19 2.67 5.50
CA VAL A 178 1.20 2.40 4.45
C VAL A 178 0.10 1.49 4.99
N THR A 179 0.50 0.43 5.69
CA THR A 179 -0.40 -0.51 6.34
C THR A 179 -1.00 0.06 7.63
N GLU A 180 -0.17 0.58 8.54
CA GLU A 180 -0.62 1.09 9.86
C GLU A 180 -1.68 2.18 9.74
N TYR A 181 -1.50 3.11 8.80
CA TYR A 181 -2.42 4.23 8.59
C TYR A 181 -3.36 4.03 7.39
N ASN A 182 -3.43 2.83 6.83
CA ASN A 182 -4.29 2.48 5.69
C ASN A 182 -4.17 3.44 4.49
N LEU A 183 -2.96 3.86 4.13
CA LEU A 183 -2.75 4.88 3.11
C LEU A 183 -3.22 4.44 1.71
N ILE A 184 -3.25 3.13 1.42
CA ILE A 184 -3.86 2.56 0.22
C ILE A 184 -5.36 2.85 0.14
N ARG A 185 -6.08 2.73 1.27
CA ARG A 185 -7.50 3.08 1.36
C ARG A 185 -7.69 4.57 1.13
N GLU A 186 -6.89 5.38 1.83
CA GLU A 186 -7.00 6.83 1.76
C GLU A 186 -6.70 7.38 0.38
N SER A 187 -5.81 6.75 -0.39
CA SER A 187 -5.49 7.15 -1.77
C SER A 187 -6.37 6.49 -2.84
N ALA A 188 -7.35 5.66 -2.50
CA ALA A 188 -8.22 5.01 -3.47
C ALA A 188 -9.37 5.91 -3.96
N TRP A 189 -9.02 7.11 -4.45
CA TRP A 189 -9.93 8.11 -5.00
C TRP A 189 -9.51 8.55 -6.41
N LYS A 190 -10.44 9.17 -7.15
CA LYS A 190 -10.25 9.55 -8.57
C LYS A 190 -9.08 10.52 -8.79
N GLY A 191 -8.81 11.41 -7.84
CA GLY A 191 -7.74 12.40 -7.94
C GLY A 191 -6.40 11.90 -7.39
N CYS A 192 -6.29 10.63 -7.02
CA CYS A 192 -5.20 10.11 -6.20
C CYS A 192 -4.46 8.94 -6.85
N HIS A 193 -4.58 8.75 -8.16
CA HIS A 193 -4.06 7.56 -8.85
C HIS A 193 -2.54 7.44 -8.74
N MET A 194 -1.80 8.54 -8.82
CA MET A 194 -0.34 8.52 -8.74
C MET A 194 0.11 8.27 -7.30
N ARG A 195 -0.55 8.90 -6.30
CA ARG A 195 -0.37 8.58 -4.88
C ARG A 195 -0.63 7.11 -4.58
N PHE A 196 -1.76 6.59 -5.04
CA PHE A 196 -2.13 5.18 -4.88
C PHE A 196 -1.06 4.26 -5.46
N LYS A 197 -0.64 4.53 -6.70
CA LYS A 197 0.41 3.76 -7.38
C LYS A 197 1.71 3.77 -6.58
N PHE A 198 2.17 4.94 -6.14
CA PHE A 198 3.38 5.09 -5.34
C PHE A 198 3.30 4.31 -4.01
N LEU A 199 2.20 4.47 -3.27
CA LEU A 199 1.99 3.80 -1.99
C LEU A 199 1.90 2.28 -2.16
N LEU A 200 1.27 1.82 -3.24
CA LEU A 200 1.18 0.39 -3.55
C LEU A 200 2.54 -0.21 -3.90
N GLN A 201 3.38 0.53 -4.63
CA GLN A 201 4.78 0.12 -4.87
C GLN A 201 5.63 0.14 -3.60
N LEU A 202 5.32 1.03 -2.66
CA LEU A 202 6.01 1.11 -1.38
C LEU A 202 5.69 -0.08 -0.48
N ASP A 203 4.43 -0.53 -0.46
CA ASP A 203 3.99 -1.69 0.31
C ASP A 203 2.91 -2.51 -0.42
N PRO A 204 3.30 -3.49 -1.26
CA PRO A 204 2.34 -4.27 -2.06
C PRO A 204 1.39 -5.14 -1.23
N GLU A 205 1.84 -5.55 -0.04
CA GLU A 205 1.13 -6.43 0.88
C GLU A 205 0.01 -5.70 1.63
N SER A 206 0.05 -4.36 1.65
CA SER A 206 -0.99 -3.55 2.29
C SER A 206 -2.38 -3.73 1.67
N VAL A 207 -2.48 -4.21 0.42
CA VAL A 207 -3.76 -4.53 -0.22
C VAL A 207 -4.39 -5.81 0.37
N SER A 208 -3.59 -6.85 0.63
CA SER A 208 -4.08 -8.08 1.25
C SER A 208 -4.31 -7.93 2.76
N GLY A 209 -3.48 -7.14 3.43
CA GLY A 209 -3.62 -6.86 4.85
C GLY A 209 -4.85 -6.03 5.22
N PHE A 210 -5.53 -5.43 4.23
CA PHE A 210 -6.67 -4.56 4.48
C PHE A 210 -7.90 -5.33 4.97
N LEU A 211 -8.25 -5.11 6.23
CA LEU A 211 -9.45 -5.61 6.88
C LEU A 211 -10.14 -4.46 7.61
N LEU A 212 -11.12 -3.82 6.98
CA LEU A 212 -12.00 -2.85 7.65
C LEU A 212 -13.39 -3.46 7.81
N ASP A 213 -13.83 -3.65 9.06
CA ASP A 213 -15.08 -4.38 9.39
C ASP A 213 -15.12 -5.80 8.77
N GLY A 214 -13.97 -6.47 8.66
CA GLY A 214 -13.86 -7.76 7.97
C GLY A 214 -14.05 -7.70 6.45
N LYS A 215 -14.05 -6.50 5.85
CA LYS A 215 -14.13 -6.27 4.40
C LYS A 215 -12.73 -6.19 3.80
N MET A 216 -12.51 -7.03 2.80
CA MET A 216 -11.35 -6.98 1.90
C MET A 216 -11.35 -5.67 1.09
N PHE A 217 -10.16 -5.24 0.66
CA PHE A 217 -9.97 -3.95 -0.02
C PHE A 217 -10.85 -3.78 -1.26
N MET A 218 -10.83 -4.74 -2.19
CA MET A 218 -11.64 -4.68 -3.41
C MET A 218 -13.14 -4.61 -3.12
N TYR A 219 -13.60 -5.36 -2.12
CA TYR A 219 -15.00 -5.31 -1.68
C TYR A 219 -15.37 -3.93 -1.14
N TYR A 220 -14.49 -3.34 -0.31
CA TYR A 220 -14.65 -2.00 0.23
C TYR A 220 -14.73 -0.94 -0.89
N LEU A 221 -13.85 -1.02 -1.89
CA LEU A 221 -13.87 -0.10 -3.03
C LEU A 221 -15.20 -0.16 -3.77
N VAL A 222 -15.65 -1.37 -4.13
CA VAL A 222 -16.91 -1.56 -4.82
C VAL A 222 -18.07 -1.03 -3.97
N ASN A 223 -18.06 -1.25 -2.65
CA ASN A 223 -19.15 -0.78 -1.79
C ASN A 223 -19.23 0.75 -1.71
N ASN A 224 -18.09 1.43 -1.60
CA ASN A 224 -18.03 2.84 -1.22
C ASN A 224 -17.67 3.82 -2.35
N ARG A 225 -17.39 3.32 -3.56
CA ARG A 225 -16.96 4.15 -4.69
C ARG A 225 -17.86 3.98 -5.92
N LYS A 226 -17.60 4.78 -6.95
CA LYS A 226 -18.24 4.68 -8.26
C LYS A 226 -17.48 3.67 -9.13
N LEU A 227 -18.11 3.14 -10.18
CA LEU A 227 -17.50 2.17 -11.10
C LEU A 227 -16.19 2.69 -11.71
N CYS A 228 -16.12 3.97 -12.08
CA CYS A 228 -14.90 4.56 -12.65
C CYS A 228 -13.71 4.53 -11.68
N HIS A 229 -13.93 4.70 -10.37
CA HIS A 229 -12.87 4.61 -9.35
C HIS A 229 -12.41 3.16 -9.18
N PHE A 230 -13.36 2.22 -9.08
CA PHE A 230 -13.04 0.80 -9.02
C PHE A 230 -12.22 0.37 -10.25
N LYS A 231 -12.63 0.76 -11.46
CA LYS A 231 -11.91 0.48 -12.71
C LYS A 231 -10.48 0.99 -12.67
N ALA A 232 -10.27 2.23 -12.26
CA ALA A 232 -8.95 2.85 -12.28
C ALA A 232 -8.01 2.25 -11.23
N ILE A 233 -8.49 2.01 -10.01
CA ILE A 233 -7.70 1.39 -8.94
C ILE A 233 -7.37 -0.07 -9.27
N LEU A 234 -8.35 -0.83 -9.78
CA LEU A 234 -8.12 -2.21 -10.22
C LEU A 234 -7.09 -2.25 -11.36
N LYS A 235 -7.18 -1.34 -12.33
CA LYS A 235 -6.20 -1.24 -13.42
C LYS A 235 -4.77 -1.04 -12.89
N VAL A 236 -4.56 -0.08 -12.00
CA VAL A 236 -3.23 0.17 -11.40
C VAL A 236 -2.76 -1.05 -10.61
N THR A 237 -3.65 -1.68 -9.84
CA THR A 237 -3.33 -2.87 -9.05
C THR A 237 -2.84 -4.00 -9.95
N LEU A 238 -3.58 -4.33 -11.02
CA LEU A 238 -3.23 -5.41 -11.94
C LEU A 238 -2.06 -5.09 -12.89
N GLU A 239 -1.76 -3.81 -13.11
CA GLU A 239 -0.56 -3.38 -13.84
C GLU A 239 0.71 -3.62 -13.04
N LEU A 240 0.66 -3.44 -11.72
CA LEU A 240 1.82 -3.62 -10.84
C LEU A 240 1.94 -5.04 -10.30
N TYR A 241 0.81 -5.66 -9.95
CA TYR A 241 0.72 -6.93 -9.22
C TYR A 241 -0.35 -7.82 -9.85
N PRO A 242 -0.08 -8.41 -11.03
CA PRO A 242 -1.07 -9.17 -11.77
C PRO A 242 -1.62 -10.39 -11.01
N GLU A 243 -0.82 -10.98 -10.12
CA GLU A 243 -1.19 -12.06 -9.22
C GLU A 243 -2.29 -11.69 -8.22
N GLN A 244 -2.49 -10.39 -7.97
CA GLN A 244 -3.53 -9.88 -7.08
C GLN A 244 -4.93 -9.88 -7.73
N ALA A 245 -5.08 -10.36 -8.96
CA ALA A 245 -6.39 -10.58 -9.59
C ALA A 245 -7.32 -11.45 -8.75
N GLY A 246 -6.77 -12.36 -7.94
CA GLY A 246 -7.53 -13.17 -6.99
C GLY A 246 -8.34 -12.36 -5.98
N TYR A 247 -7.95 -11.12 -5.65
CA TYR A 247 -8.66 -10.27 -4.68
C TYR A 247 -10.06 -9.85 -5.13
N LEU A 248 -10.34 -9.93 -6.43
CA LEU A 248 -11.70 -9.77 -6.98
C LEU A 248 -12.67 -10.85 -6.48
N PHE A 249 -12.14 -12.03 -6.18
CA PHE A 249 -12.91 -13.22 -5.82
C PHE A 249 -12.79 -13.60 -4.34
N GLN A 250 -12.05 -12.83 -3.55
CA GLN A 250 -12.04 -13.01 -2.10
C GLN A 250 -13.42 -12.67 -1.54
N LYS A 251 -13.98 -13.61 -0.78
CA LYS A 251 -15.26 -13.42 -0.10
C LYS A 251 -15.08 -12.52 1.10
N ASN A 252 -15.95 -11.54 1.24
CA ASN A 252 -16.07 -10.81 2.50
C ASN A 252 -16.65 -11.75 3.58
N LEU A 253 -16.07 -11.69 4.78
CA LEU A 253 -16.44 -12.56 5.89
C LEU A 253 -17.92 -12.43 6.30
N SER A 254 -18.44 -11.19 6.30
CA SER A 254 -19.81 -10.92 6.80
C SER A 254 -20.91 -11.36 5.84
N ARG A 255 -20.70 -11.26 4.52
CA ARG A 255 -21.73 -11.50 3.51
C ARG A 255 -21.47 -12.72 2.64
N GLN A 256 -20.30 -13.36 2.79
CA GLN A 256 -19.88 -14.50 1.96
C GLN A 256 -19.95 -14.21 0.46
N GLN A 257 -19.76 -12.94 0.09
CA GLN A 257 -19.88 -12.42 -1.27
C GLN A 257 -18.53 -11.86 -1.74
N THR A 258 -18.18 -12.11 -3.00
CA THR A 258 -16.94 -11.58 -3.61
C THR A 258 -17.08 -10.12 -4.02
N ALA A 259 -15.96 -9.45 -4.30
CA ALA A 259 -15.98 -8.08 -4.80
C ALA A 259 -16.67 -7.97 -6.17
N VAL A 260 -16.46 -8.96 -7.05
CA VAL A 260 -17.13 -9.03 -8.37
C VAL A 260 -18.62 -9.24 -8.25
N GLU A 261 -19.08 -10.19 -7.42
CA GLU A 261 -20.51 -10.40 -7.19
C GLU A 261 -21.15 -9.11 -6.62
N ARG A 262 -20.44 -8.39 -5.75
CA ARG A 262 -20.89 -7.09 -5.23
C ARG A 262 -20.96 -6.04 -6.33
N ALA A 263 -19.99 -6.02 -7.25
CA ALA A 263 -19.91 -5.07 -8.35
C ALA A 263 -21.05 -5.28 -9.34
N ILE A 264 -21.29 -6.52 -9.74
CA ILE A 264 -22.44 -6.91 -10.59
C ILE A 264 -23.75 -6.42 -9.97
N ARG A 265 -23.98 -6.71 -8.68
CA ARG A 265 -25.19 -6.25 -7.98
C ARG A 265 -25.32 -4.73 -7.91
N LYS A 266 -24.20 -4.00 -7.79
CA LYS A 266 -24.21 -2.55 -7.56
C LYS A 266 -24.26 -1.74 -8.86
N TYR A 267 -23.51 -2.15 -9.87
CA TYR A 267 -23.30 -1.38 -11.10
C TYR A 267 -24.02 -1.97 -12.30
N GLY A 268 -24.50 -3.22 -12.22
CA GLY A 268 -25.01 -3.98 -13.36
C GLY A 268 -23.97 -4.96 -13.89
N GLU A 269 -24.46 -6.07 -14.44
CA GLU A 269 -23.64 -7.13 -15.01
C GLU A 269 -22.83 -6.62 -16.20
N LYS A 270 -23.50 -6.02 -17.18
CA LYS A 270 -22.90 -5.52 -18.42
C LYS A 270 -21.81 -4.49 -18.12
N GLU A 271 -22.11 -3.50 -17.29
CA GLU A 271 -21.19 -2.42 -16.93
C GLU A 271 -19.97 -2.95 -16.19
N THR A 272 -20.17 -3.88 -15.26
CA THR A 272 -19.07 -4.51 -14.51
C THR A 272 -18.17 -5.32 -15.44
N MET A 273 -18.76 -6.16 -16.29
CA MET A 273 -17.98 -7.03 -17.18
C MET A 273 -17.28 -6.25 -18.29
N THR A 274 -17.90 -5.21 -18.85
CA THR A 274 -17.21 -4.28 -19.75
C THR A 274 -16.00 -3.65 -19.06
N ALA A 275 -16.15 -3.14 -17.84
CA ALA A 275 -15.04 -2.56 -17.11
C ALA A 275 -13.91 -3.57 -16.85
N LEU A 276 -14.25 -4.80 -16.46
CA LEU A 276 -13.25 -5.86 -16.28
C LEU A 276 -12.56 -6.23 -17.59
N HIS A 277 -13.29 -6.35 -18.70
CA HIS A 277 -12.75 -6.67 -20.01
C HIS A 277 -11.79 -5.60 -20.55
N GLU A 278 -12.06 -4.32 -20.27
CA GLU A 278 -11.15 -3.23 -20.65
C GLU A 278 -9.84 -3.25 -19.84
N ILE A 279 -9.84 -3.77 -18.61
CA ILE A 279 -8.65 -3.83 -17.75
C ILE A 279 -7.85 -5.10 -18.02
N ILE A 280 -8.54 -6.23 -18.15
CA ILE A 280 -7.97 -7.56 -18.23
C ILE A 280 -7.81 -7.90 -19.72
N SER A 281 -6.61 -7.68 -20.25
CA SER A 281 -6.28 -7.97 -21.64
C SER A 281 -5.70 -9.38 -21.84
N PRO A 282 -5.93 -10.02 -23.00
CA PRO A 282 -5.29 -11.30 -23.34
C PRO A 282 -3.75 -11.27 -23.28
N SER A 283 -3.16 -10.10 -23.60
CA SER A 283 -1.71 -9.90 -23.60
C SER A 283 -1.05 -10.07 -22.23
N LYS A 284 -1.79 -9.83 -21.14
CA LYS A 284 -1.27 -9.89 -19.78
C LYS A 284 -1.43 -11.27 -19.11
N ARG A 285 -2.01 -12.25 -19.82
CA ARG A 285 -2.14 -13.67 -19.40
C ARG A 285 -2.66 -13.85 -17.96
N PHE A 286 -3.66 -13.08 -17.55
CA PHE A 286 -4.28 -13.24 -16.24
C PHE A 286 -5.11 -14.53 -16.18
N PRO A 287 -4.88 -15.44 -15.21
CA PRO A 287 -5.67 -16.66 -15.05
C PRO A 287 -7.05 -16.36 -14.40
N ILE A 288 -7.77 -15.36 -14.92
CA ILE A 288 -9.00 -14.84 -14.30
C ILE A 288 -10.08 -15.92 -14.17
N LEU A 289 -10.17 -16.83 -15.14
CA LEU A 289 -11.09 -17.97 -15.08
C LEU A 289 -10.78 -18.93 -13.94
N HIS A 290 -9.49 -19.13 -13.61
CA HIS A 290 -9.11 -20.01 -12.51
C HIS A 290 -9.69 -19.49 -11.20
N HIS A 291 -9.55 -18.19 -10.95
CA HIS A 291 -10.13 -17.57 -9.78
C HIS A 291 -11.66 -17.54 -9.80
N ALA A 292 -12.28 -17.25 -10.95
CA ALA A 292 -13.74 -17.21 -11.07
C ALA A 292 -14.39 -18.57 -10.80
N LEU A 293 -13.89 -19.64 -11.40
CA LEU A 293 -14.47 -20.98 -11.27
C LEU A 293 -14.24 -21.57 -9.88
N VAL A 294 -13.09 -21.27 -9.26
CA VAL A 294 -12.76 -21.75 -7.90
C VAL A 294 -13.53 -20.99 -6.82
N HIS A 295 -13.56 -19.66 -6.88
CA HIS A 295 -14.02 -18.83 -5.76
C HIS A 295 -15.40 -18.22 -5.96
N ALA A 296 -15.87 -18.07 -7.21
CA ALA A 296 -17.16 -17.47 -7.56
C ALA A 296 -17.93 -18.29 -8.62
N PRO A 297 -18.19 -19.59 -8.39
CA PRO A 297 -18.78 -20.49 -9.39
C PRO A 297 -20.16 -20.03 -9.91
N LYS A 298 -20.90 -19.21 -9.15
CA LYS A 298 -22.16 -18.60 -9.61
C LYS A 298 -21.99 -17.67 -10.82
N THR A 299 -20.78 -17.15 -11.02
CA THR A 299 -20.43 -16.25 -12.12
C THR A 299 -19.67 -16.96 -13.25
N GLN A 300 -19.53 -18.29 -13.20
CA GLN A 300 -18.69 -19.05 -14.14
C GLN A 300 -19.06 -18.83 -15.60
N THR A 301 -20.35 -18.94 -15.95
CA THR A 301 -20.84 -18.82 -17.33
C THR A 301 -20.56 -17.43 -17.87
N LEU A 302 -20.77 -16.42 -17.03
CA LEU A 302 -20.48 -15.03 -17.36
C LEU A 302 -19.00 -14.82 -17.65
N PHE A 303 -18.10 -15.31 -16.79
CA PHE A 303 -16.66 -15.17 -17.03
C PHE A 303 -16.19 -15.96 -18.25
N MET A 304 -16.71 -17.17 -18.49
CA MET A 304 -16.38 -17.95 -19.69
C MET A 304 -16.79 -17.24 -20.97
N GLN A 305 -17.94 -16.56 -20.95
CA GLN A 305 -18.44 -15.80 -22.11
C GLN A 305 -17.60 -14.55 -22.39
N TRP A 306 -17.17 -13.83 -21.36
CA TRP A 306 -16.41 -12.59 -21.50
C TRP A 306 -14.89 -12.80 -21.64
N PHE A 307 -14.35 -13.90 -21.13
CA PHE A 307 -12.91 -14.19 -21.12
C PHE A 307 -12.58 -15.58 -21.69
N PRO A 308 -13.09 -15.96 -22.89
CA PRO A 308 -12.86 -17.31 -23.44
C PRO A 308 -11.38 -17.60 -23.67
N TRP A 309 -10.59 -16.57 -23.98
CA TRP A 309 -9.14 -16.68 -24.17
C TRP A 309 -8.38 -17.11 -22.90
N ALA A 310 -8.95 -16.89 -21.71
CA ALA A 310 -8.29 -17.24 -20.45
C ALA A 310 -8.38 -18.74 -20.13
N TYR A 311 -9.13 -19.52 -20.92
CA TYR A 311 -9.38 -20.94 -20.68
C TYR A 311 -8.07 -21.76 -20.74
N ASN A 312 -7.20 -21.40 -21.69
CA ASN A 312 -5.93 -22.08 -21.94
C ASN A 312 -4.75 -21.52 -21.12
N LEU A 313 -5.01 -20.54 -20.24
CA LEU A 313 -3.96 -20.01 -19.38
C LEU A 313 -3.64 -20.99 -18.25
N ARG A 314 -2.50 -20.75 -17.62
CA ARG A 314 -2.09 -21.43 -16.41
C ARG A 314 -2.05 -20.45 -15.25
N ASP A 315 -2.35 -20.93 -14.05
CA ASP A 315 -2.22 -20.11 -12.84
C ASP A 315 -0.76 -19.88 -12.43
N HIS A 316 -0.54 -19.19 -11.31
CA HIS A 316 0.80 -18.92 -10.77
C HIS A 316 1.56 -20.19 -10.33
N ASN A 317 0.85 -21.30 -10.14
CA ASN A 317 1.42 -22.61 -9.84
C ASN A 317 1.62 -23.44 -11.12
N ASN A 318 1.45 -22.83 -12.31
CA ASN A 318 1.48 -23.48 -13.61
C ASN A 318 0.37 -24.53 -13.82
N ARG A 319 -0.71 -24.49 -13.03
CA ARG A 319 -1.85 -25.39 -13.19
C ARG A 319 -2.70 -24.97 -14.38
N SER A 320 -3.21 -25.92 -15.14
CA SER A 320 -4.31 -25.65 -16.06
C SER A 320 -5.60 -25.33 -15.30
N LEU A 321 -6.61 -24.79 -15.99
CA LEU A 321 -7.91 -24.46 -15.38
C LEU A 321 -8.53 -25.68 -14.69
N ILE A 322 -8.42 -26.85 -15.33
CA ILE A 322 -8.93 -28.11 -14.81
C ILE A 322 -8.18 -28.51 -13.54
N GLN A 323 -6.85 -28.47 -13.55
CA GLN A 323 -6.04 -28.78 -12.37
C GLN A 323 -6.36 -27.84 -11.20
N ALA A 324 -6.59 -26.55 -11.45
CA ALA A 324 -6.99 -25.61 -10.41
C ALA A 324 -8.37 -25.94 -9.81
N ILE A 325 -9.34 -26.36 -10.63
CA ILE A 325 -10.66 -26.82 -10.17
C ILE A 325 -10.53 -28.08 -9.31
N LEU A 326 -9.71 -29.06 -9.74
CA LEU A 326 -9.48 -30.30 -9.01
C LEU A 326 -8.78 -30.04 -7.68
N ALA A 327 -7.74 -29.21 -7.68
CA ALA A 327 -6.99 -28.83 -6.48
C ALA A 327 -7.85 -28.05 -5.47
N ALA A 328 -8.93 -27.41 -5.91
CA ALA A 328 -9.88 -26.71 -5.05
C ALA A 328 -10.91 -27.64 -4.37
N GLY A 329 -10.90 -28.95 -4.68
CA GLY A 329 -11.69 -29.97 -3.99
C GLY A 329 -13.05 -30.29 -4.64
N ALA A 330 -13.69 -31.35 -4.15
CA ALA A 330 -14.89 -31.95 -4.76
C ALA A 330 -16.09 -30.99 -4.83
N THR A 331 -16.26 -30.12 -3.83
CA THR A 331 -17.33 -29.10 -3.83
C THR A 331 -17.22 -28.16 -5.04
N VAL A 332 -16.00 -27.74 -5.41
CA VAL A 332 -15.76 -26.89 -6.58
C VAL A 332 -15.95 -27.70 -7.86
N LEU A 333 -15.41 -28.93 -7.90
CA LEU A 333 -15.58 -29.84 -9.02
C LEU A 333 -17.06 -30.11 -9.36
N HIS A 334 -17.91 -30.34 -8.34
CA HIS A 334 -19.33 -30.60 -8.53
C HIS A 334 -20.05 -29.41 -9.20
N LYS A 335 -19.71 -28.17 -8.81
CA LYS A 335 -20.25 -26.95 -9.43
C LYS A 335 -19.77 -26.74 -10.86
N ASN A 336 -18.67 -27.38 -11.22
CA ASN A 336 -18.01 -27.31 -12.53
C ASN A 336 -18.03 -28.68 -13.25
N ALA A 337 -19.06 -29.51 -13.02
CA ALA A 337 -19.09 -30.90 -13.53
C ALA A 337 -18.95 -31.01 -15.06
N HIS A 338 -19.40 -29.99 -15.80
CA HIS A 338 -19.24 -29.92 -17.25
C HIS A 338 -17.76 -29.83 -17.68
N VAL A 339 -16.92 -29.11 -16.93
CA VAL A 339 -15.47 -28.99 -17.21
C VAL A 339 -14.79 -30.36 -17.06
N PHE A 340 -15.20 -31.12 -16.04
CA PHE A 340 -14.75 -32.49 -15.80
C PHE A 340 -15.15 -33.43 -16.94
N ALA A 341 -16.43 -33.38 -17.36
CA ALA A 341 -16.91 -34.20 -18.46
C ALA A 341 -16.18 -33.89 -19.78
N SER A 342 -15.73 -32.64 -19.97
CA SER A 342 -15.01 -32.20 -21.17
C SER A 342 -13.49 -32.41 -21.14
N MET A 343 -12.91 -33.03 -20.11
CA MET A 343 -11.46 -33.27 -20.05
C MET A 343 -10.99 -34.05 -21.29
N SER A 344 -9.83 -33.75 -21.86
CA SER A 344 -9.21 -34.59 -22.90
C SER A 344 -8.37 -35.71 -22.26
N ASP A 345 -7.99 -36.73 -23.05
CA ASP A 345 -7.16 -37.82 -22.53
C ASP A 345 -5.75 -37.34 -22.16
N GLU A 346 -5.23 -36.32 -22.86
CA GLU A 346 -3.99 -35.62 -22.51
C GLU A 346 -4.12 -34.91 -21.16
N GLN A 347 -5.24 -34.21 -20.91
CA GLN A 347 -5.50 -33.55 -19.63
C GLN A 347 -5.65 -34.56 -18.49
N ILE A 348 -6.25 -35.73 -18.74
CA ILE A 348 -6.31 -36.84 -17.78
C ILE A 348 -4.90 -37.37 -17.46
N CYS A 349 -3.99 -37.32 -18.43
CA CYS A 349 -2.59 -37.71 -18.24
C CYS A 349 -1.68 -36.57 -17.71
N GLU A 350 -2.22 -35.37 -17.48
CA GLU A 350 -1.42 -34.22 -17.06
C GLU A 350 -1.31 -34.17 -15.52
N LYS A 351 -0.10 -34.34 -14.99
CA LYS A 351 0.14 -34.25 -13.53
C LYS A 351 0.01 -32.81 -13.05
N ASP A 352 -0.61 -32.64 -11.88
CA ASP A 352 -0.58 -31.35 -11.17
C ASP A 352 0.87 -30.96 -10.88
N PRO A 353 1.32 -29.75 -11.28
CA PRO A 353 2.71 -29.33 -11.12
C PRO A 353 3.15 -29.21 -9.64
N ILE A 354 2.22 -29.09 -8.69
CA ILE A 354 2.53 -28.93 -7.27
C ILE A 354 2.46 -30.25 -6.53
N THR A 355 1.35 -30.99 -6.66
CA THR A 355 1.15 -32.24 -5.92
C THR A 355 1.74 -33.45 -6.64
N THR A 356 2.08 -33.31 -7.92
CA THR A 356 2.52 -34.39 -8.84
C THR A 356 1.48 -35.49 -9.05
N LEU A 357 0.25 -35.29 -8.55
CA LEU A 357 -0.85 -36.22 -8.69
C LEU A 357 -1.49 -36.10 -10.08
N TYR A 358 -1.92 -37.24 -10.61
CA TYR A 358 -2.84 -37.26 -11.75
C TYR A 358 -4.23 -36.81 -11.31
N PRO A 359 -5.08 -36.31 -12.23
CA PRO A 359 -6.45 -35.90 -11.94
C PRO A 359 -7.27 -36.89 -11.11
N PHE A 360 -7.25 -38.19 -11.42
CA PHE A 360 -8.00 -39.20 -10.66
C PHE A 360 -7.51 -39.27 -9.19
N ALA A 361 -6.19 -39.21 -8.98
CA ALA A 361 -5.60 -39.26 -7.66
C ALA A 361 -5.84 -37.95 -6.89
N ALA A 362 -5.76 -36.80 -7.55
CA ALA A 362 -6.10 -35.50 -6.97
C ALA A 362 -7.54 -35.47 -6.45
N ILE A 363 -8.49 -35.96 -7.25
CA ILE A 363 -9.90 -36.09 -6.86
C ILE A 363 -10.06 -37.01 -5.65
N ALA A 364 -9.38 -38.16 -5.63
CA ALA A 364 -9.48 -39.13 -4.55
C ALA A 364 -8.82 -38.65 -3.24
N SER A 365 -7.79 -37.80 -3.34
CA SER A 365 -6.98 -37.33 -2.20
C SER A 365 -7.55 -36.12 -1.46
N GLY A 366 -8.59 -35.47 -2.00
CA GLY A 366 -9.22 -34.31 -1.35
C GLY A 366 -9.96 -34.69 -0.06
N GLU A 367 -10.20 -33.69 0.81
CA GLU A 367 -10.95 -33.85 2.07
C GLU A 367 -12.33 -34.51 1.84
N ASP A 368 -12.98 -34.16 0.73
CA ASP A 368 -14.26 -34.73 0.26
C ASP A 368 -14.06 -35.64 -0.98
N GLY A 369 -13.08 -36.55 -0.94
CA GLY A 369 -12.68 -37.33 -2.11
C GLY A 369 -13.84 -38.00 -2.86
N ASP A 370 -13.92 -37.79 -4.17
CA ASP A 370 -15.01 -38.32 -5.03
C ASP A 370 -14.52 -39.55 -5.80
N LEU A 371 -14.65 -40.72 -5.17
CA LEU A 371 -14.17 -41.98 -5.74
C LEU A 371 -14.88 -42.34 -7.05
N GLU A 372 -16.16 -41.99 -7.21
CA GLU A 372 -16.91 -42.28 -8.44
C GLU A 372 -16.29 -41.53 -9.63
N LYS A 373 -16.05 -40.22 -9.48
CA LYS A 373 -15.36 -39.43 -10.51
C LYS A 373 -13.92 -39.88 -10.72
N SER A 374 -13.21 -40.27 -9.67
CA SER A 374 -11.86 -40.85 -9.79
C SER A 374 -11.87 -42.12 -10.64
N PHE A 375 -12.76 -43.07 -10.33
CA PHE A 375 -12.92 -44.30 -11.12
C PHE A 375 -13.38 -44.04 -12.54
N TYR A 376 -14.23 -43.04 -12.76
CA TYR A 376 -14.62 -42.63 -14.11
C TYR A 376 -13.40 -42.21 -14.96
N LEU A 377 -12.51 -41.37 -14.43
CA LEU A 377 -11.28 -40.99 -15.14
C LEU A 377 -10.36 -42.17 -15.41
N LEU A 378 -10.22 -43.09 -14.45
CA LEU A 378 -9.43 -44.32 -14.61
C LEU A 378 -10.00 -45.23 -15.69
N ARG A 379 -11.32 -45.40 -15.77
CA ARG A 379 -11.97 -46.19 -16.82
C ARG A 379 -11.77 -45.57 -18.19
N ARG A 380 -11.79 -44.24 -18.26
CA ARG A 380 -11.61 -43.52 -19.51
C ARG A 380 -10.17 -43.58 -20.02
N GLN A 381 -9.17 -43.53 -19.13
CA GLN A 381 -7.76 -43.64 -19.51
C GLN A 381 -6.99 -44.58 -18.57
N PRO A 382 -7.14 -45.91 -18.70
CA PRO A 382 -6.54 -46.87 -17.78
C PRO A 382 -5.01 -46.87 -17.81
N GLY A 383 -4.41 -46.51 -18.95
CA GLY A 383 -2.95 -46.45 -19.12
C GLY A 383 -2.26 -45.39 -18.24
N VAL A 384 -3.02 -44.53 -17.55
CA VAL A 384 -2.46 -43.61 -16.54
C VAL A 384 -1.89 -44.37 -15.35
N LEU A 385 -2.41 -45.56 -15.02
CA LEU A 385 -1.92 -46.39 -13.92
C LEU A 385 -0.51 -46.89 -14.21
N ASP A 386 -0.26 -47.39 -15.43
CA ASP A 386 1.07 -47.85 -15.85
C ASP A 386 2.11 -46.72 -15.78
N ARG A 387 1.70 -45.49 -16.11
CA ARG A 387 2.55 -44.29 -16.02
C ARG A 387 2.75 -43.80 -14.58
N SER A 388 1.81 -44.11 -13.68
CA SER A 388 1.86 -43.69 -12.28
C SER A 388 2.77 -44.57 -11.43
N GLN A 389 3.06 -45.80 -11.86
CA GLN A 389 3.99 -46.66 -11.14
C GLN A 389 5.36 -45.99 -11.10
N PRO A 390 5.95 -45.79 -9.90
CA PRO A 390 7.31 -45.30 -9.81
C PRO A 390 8.20 -46.25 -10.61
N ARG A 391 9.03 -45.72 -11.52
CA ARG A 391 10.04 -46.52 -12.22
C ARG A 391 11.08 -46.98 -11.19
N ILE A 392 10.76 -48.04 -10.46
CA ILE A 392 11.62 -48.66 -9.44
C ILE A 392 12.95 -49.10 -10.08
N ALA A 393 12.98 -49.33 -11.39
CA ALA A 393 14.14 -49.82 -12.13
C ALA A 393 15.33 -48.85 -12.27
N GLU A 394 15.18 -47.52 -12.10
CA GLU A 394 16.29 -46.56 -12.36
C GLU A 394 16.98 -46.00 -11.11
N GLN A 395 16.44 -46.21 -9.90
CA GLN A 395 17.09 -45.76 -8.66
C GLN A 395 18.01 -46.83 -8.03
N VAL A 396 17.83 -48.11 -8.37
CA VAL A 396 18.68 -49.19 -7.82
C VAL A 396 20.05 -49.26 -8.52
N THR A 397 20.17 -48.84 -9.78
CA THR A 397 21.42 -48.97 -10.55
C THR A 397 22.46 -47.87 -10.32
N LYS A 398 22.13 -46.79 -9.57
CA LYS A 398 23.10 -45.71 -9.26
C LYS A 398 23.75 -45.81 -7.87
N THR A 399 23.24 -46.65 -6.97
CA THR A 399 23.78 -46.80 -5.61
C THR A 399 24.84 -47.89 -5.48
N ASP A 400 24.92 -48.84 -6.42
CA ASP A 400 25.91 -49.93 -6.36
C ASP A 400 27.25 -49.62 -7.06
N GLY A 401 27.37 -48.48 -7.76
CA GLY A 401 28.59 -48.10 -8.49
C GLY A 401 29.67 -47.34 -7.71
N LYS A 402 29.39 -46.85 -6.48
CA LYS A 402 30.30 -45.95 -5.73
C LYS A 402 30.89 -46.54 -4.44
N LYS A 403 31.09 -47.86 -4.38
CA LYS A 403 31.98 -48.50 -3.39
C LYS A 403 33.28 -49.00 -4.04
N LYS A 404 34.19 -48.09 -4.38
CA LYS A 404 35.63 -48.45 -4.46
C LYS A 404 36.53 -47.23 -4.26
N ARG A 405 37.46 -47.40 -3.30
CA ARG A 405 38.66 -46.60 -2.99
C ARG A 405 38.49 -45.41 -2.02
N LYS A 406 38.35 -45.75 -0.73
CA LYS A 406 38.92 -44.97 0.37
C LYS A 406 40.33 -45.52 0.64
N ARG A 407 41.38 -44.85 0.17
CA ARG A 407 42.77 -45.06 0.62
C ARG A 407 43.25 -43.75 1.25
N GLY A 408 43.57 -43.86 2.54
CA GLY A 408 44.50 -43.04 3.34
C GLY A 408 44.64 -41.54 3.07
N GLY A 409 44.16 -40.72 4.01
CA GLY A 409 44.52 -39.30 4.10
C GLY A 409 44.43 -38.80 5.54
N LYS A 410 45.60 -38.63 6.16
CA LYS A 410 45.85 -38.19 7.55
C LYS A 410 45.29 -36.79 7.88
N LYS A 411 44.62 -36.70 9.03
CA LYS A 411 44.97 -35.87 10.20
C LYS A 411 45.37 -34.39 9.95
N LYS A 412 44.53 -33.43 10.39
CA LYS A 412 44.95 -32.30 11.24
C LYS A 412 43.76 -31.55 11.85
N ARG A 413 43.62 -31.67 13.17
CA ARG A 413 42.84 -30.76 14.02
C ARG A 413 43.54 -29.40 14.03
N LYS A 414 42.80 -28.32 13.78
CA LYS A 414 43.11 -27.00 14.33
C LYS A 414 41.88 -26.51 15.08
N ARG A 415 42.04 -26.39 16.41
CA ARG A 415 41.33 -25.43 17.25
C ARG A 415 41.51 -24.05 16.63
N ASN A 416 40.48 -23.22 16.65
CA ASN A 416 40.67 -21.79 16.83
C ASN A 416 39.64 -21.29 17.83
N GLU A 417 40.18 -20.62 18.83
CA GLU A 417 39.54 -19.87 19.88
C GLU A 417 39.11 -18.49 19.35
N SER A 418 38.09 -17.92 20.00
CA SER A 418 37.87 -16.48 20.31
C SER A 418 38.19 -15.40 19.25
N ASN A 419 37.16 -14.62 18.91
CA ASN A 419 36.97 -13.27 19.46
C ASN A 419 35.50 -12.86 19.40
#